data_AF-A0A2A2KML9-F1
#
_entry.id   AF-A0A2A2KML9-F1
#
_cell.length_a   1.000
_cell.length_b   1.000
_cell.length_c   1.000
_cell.angle_alpha   90.00
_cell.angle_beta   90.00
_cell.angle_gamma   90.00
#
_symmetry.space_group_name_H-M   'P 1'
#
loop_
_entity.id
_entity.type
_entity.pdbx_description
1 polymer ?
#
loop_
_entity_poly.entity_id
_entity_poly.type
_entity_poly.pdbx_seq_one_letter_code
_entity_poly.pdbx_strand_id
1 'polypeptide(L)'
;MKEAFRADFEKLIEIQKTYEQLDRKDEFISIFRRVTVNRLREFKKDANSIQELLDALLNEVHLLYTHNLKVLRRFLAEKEATDLLVQAIMQGLKEVKLGDTLNHLVTTSTDTGVEQSPIETINNINKIIAQQRTKSISAGDATFHEICSHIGHTVLGELVTPLKASLTSMILAKTNPLDLQSSSGSHRSRVDALKAAQAQLLQLFQDIFVAAAQLFGPEHVKDVVQQSIDKGIENLLAKMKNWEYWLDRNKRPRELDDVVLIAAASGQFCYGLQDFNDMLEQSQTQICVNLKSAQRWNRSVCEKVLNTACQVLMNKLEVGIQNAAKNPTNLGSLATSPNEYVTALGQELLQFFHRWEQFWLDDNVVHAFYLCYKKKYEGIFLKIFKSLNYNQDFS
;
A
#
# COMPACT_ATOMS: atom_id res chain seq x y z
N MET A 1 27.75 9.12 37.64
CA MET A 1 26.28 9.22 37.83
C MET A 1 25.85 9.13 39.31
N LYS A 2 26.34 8.17 40.12
CA LYS A 2 25.92 8.00 41.54
C LYS A 2 26.18 9.21 42.48
N GLU A 3 27.20 10.02 42.25
CA GLU A 3 27.54 11.15 43.15
C GLU A 3 26.68 12.40 42.94
N ALA A 4 26.35 12.75 41.68
CA ALA A 4 25.44 13.84 41.37
C ALA A 4 24.03 13.60 41.95
N PHE A 5 23.57 12.34 41.93
CA PHE A 5 22.27 11.93 42.48
C PHE A 5 22.15 12.04 44.00
N ARG A 6 23.26 11.87 44.74
CA ARG A 6 23.25 12.04 46.20
C ARG A 6 23.09 13.51 46.57
N ALA A 7 23.74 14.40 45.82
CA ALA A 7 23.66 15.85 46.01
C ALA A 7 22.25 16.41 45.73
N ASP A 8 21.54 15.89 44.72
CA ASP A 8 20.15 16.31 44.46
C ASP A 8 19.18 15.84 45.55
N PHE A 9 19.42 14.67 46.16
CA PHE A 9 18.58 14.14 47.23
C PHE A 9 18.70 14.95 48.53
N GLU A 10 19.90 15.40 48.88
CA GLU A 10 20.13 16.24 50.06
C GLU A 10 19.53 17.64 49.88
N LYS A 11 19.65 18.23 48.67
CA LYS A 11 18.97 19.49 48.33
C LYS A 11 17.45 19.37 48.37
N LEU A 12 16.89 18.25 47.90
CA LEU A 12 15.45 17.99 47.99
C LEU A 12 14.96 17.86 49.45
N ILE A 13 15.81 17.38 50.37
CA ILE A 13 15.49 17.33 51.81
C ILE A 13 15.44 18.72 52.44
N GLU A 14 16.37 19.62 52.08
CA GLU A 14 16.33 21.02 52.55
C GLU A 14 15.13 21.79 51.98
N ILE A 15 14.85 21.60 50.69
CA ILE A 15 13.67 22.17 50.04
C ILE A 15 12.40 21.63 50.71
N GLN A 16 12.35 20.33 51.03
CA GLN A 16 11.25 19.72 51.77
C GLN A 16 10.97 20.42 53.10
N LYS A 17 11.99 20.56 53.96
CA LYS A 17 11.81 21.19 55.28
C LYS A 17 11.29 22.61 55.18
N THR A 18 11.75 23.33 54.15
CA THR A 18 11.34 24.72 53.92
C THR A 18 9.87 24.82 53.53
N TYR A 19 9.38 23.96 52.62
CA TYR A 19 7.99 24.01 52.16
C TYR A 19 6.99 23.43 53.17
N GLU A 20 7.40 22.45 53.98
CA GLU A 20 6.61 21.96 55.12
C GLU A 20 6.46 23.04 56.19
N GLN A 21 7.53 23.76 56.54
CA GLN A 21 7.48 24.86 57.51
C GLN A 21 6.61 26.04 57.06
N LEU A 22 6.48 26.24 55.75
CA LEU A 22 5.67 27.31 55.17
C LEU A 22 4.20 26.91 54.94
N ASP A 23 3.81 25.66 55.19
CA ASP A 23 2.49 25.11 54.88
C ASP A 23 2.10 25.25 53.38
N ARG A 24 3.09 25.15 52.48
CA ARG A 24 2.92 25.34 51.01
C ARG A 24 3.06 24.03 50.24
N LYS A 25 2.41 22.98 50.75
CA LYS A 25 2.46 21.62 50.18
C LYS A 25 2.01 21.55 48.72
N ASP A 26 0.93 22.25 48.37
CA ASP A 26 0.37 22.23 47.01
C ASP A 26 1.32 22.87 45.98
N GLU A 27 2.09 23.87 46.39
CA GLU A 27 3.08 24.50 45.52
C GLU A 27 4.27 23.56 45.25
N PHE A 28 4.73 22.85 46.28
CA PHE A 28 5.77 21.84 46.11
C PHE A 28 5.32 20.75 45.14
N ILE A 29 4.08 20.25 45.30
CA ILE A 29 3.50 19.23 44.41
C ILE A 29 3.39 19.73 42.97
N SER A 30 2.96 20.99 42.77
CA SER A 30 2.86 21.62 41.46
C SER A 30 4.23 21.73 40.77
N ILE A 31 5.25 22.22 41.49
CA ILE A 31 6.63 22.31 40.99
C ILE A 31 7.14 20.92 40.63
N PHE A 32 6.91 19.93 41.50
CA PHE A 32 7.36 18.56 41.30
C PHE A 32 6.79 17.93 40.03
N ARG A 33 5.47 18.08 39.83
CA ARG A 33 4.80 17.62 38.61
C ARG A 33 5.44 18.25 37.38
N ARG A 34 5.66 19.57 37.41
CA ARG A 34 6.29 20.30 36.30
C ARG A 34 7.71 19.83 36.01
N VAL A 35 8.52 19.59 37.04
CA VAL A 35 9.90 19.08 36.89
C VAL A 35 9.91 17.67 36.28
N THR A 36 9.03 16.79 36.76
CA THR A 36 8.91 15.42 36.23
C THR A 36 8.51 15.42 34.76
N VAL A 37 7.50 16.23 34.39
CA VAL A 37 7.04 16.39 33.01
C VAL A 37 8.16 16.96 32.13
N ASN A 38 8.81 18.05 32.55
CA ASN A 38 9.87 18.70 31.78
C ASN A 38 11.06 17.78 31.53
N ARG A 39 11.45 16.97 32.53
CA ARG A 39 12.58 16.04 32.39
C ARG A 39 12.34 14.98 31.32
N LEU A 40 11.11 14.49 31.19
CA LEU A 40 10.73 13.60 30.10
C LEU A 40 10.62 14.36 28.78
N ARG A 41 9.95 15.51 28.76
CA ARG A 41 9.82 16.35 27.55
C ARG A 41 11.17 16.71 26.92
N GLU A 42 12.17 16.97 27.75
CA GLU A 42 13.54 17.32 27.34
C GLU A 42 14.45 16.10 27.14
N PHE A 43 13.92 14.88 27.32
CA PHE A 43 14.68 13.65 27.09
C PHE A 43 15.18 13.61 25.66
N LYS A 44 16.50 13.55 25.53
CA LYS A 44 17.21 13.36 24.27
C LYS A 44 18.32 12.35 24.49
N LYS A 45 18.44 11.43 23.55
CA LYS A 45 19.48 10.42 23.57
C LYS A 45 19.96 10.20 22.15
N ASP A 46 21.24 10.46 21.93
CA ASP A 46 21.94 9.96 20.76
C ASP A 46 22.09 8.45 20.95
N ALA A 47 21.32 7.69 20.17
CA ALA A 47 21.27 6.24 20.22
C ALA A 47 21.68 5.69 18.86
N ASN A 48 22.41 4.57 18.87
CA ASN A 48 22.84 3.88 17.64
C ASN A 48 21.83 2.82 17.20
N SER A 49 20.83 2.51 18.03
CA SER A 49 19.76 1.57 17.71
C SER A 49 18.45 1.94 18.42
N ILE A 50 17.33 1.46 17.87
CA ILE A 50 16.00 1.63 18.50
C ILE A 50 15.96 0.93 19.87
N GLN A 51 16.67 -0.19 20.01
CA GLN A 51 16.77 -0.89 21.29
C GLN A 51 17.50 -0.05 22.35
N GLU A 52 18.62 0.57 22.00
CA GLU A 52 19.35 1.46 22.91
C GLU A 52 18.49 2.68 23.33
N LEU A 53 17.75 3.26 22.38
CA LEU A 53 16.85 4.38 22.65
C LEU A 53 15.73 3.97 23.63
N LEU A 54 15.11 2.81 23.39
CA LEU A 54 14.07 2.26 24.26
C LEU A 54 14.59 1.93 25.65
N ASP A 55 15.75 1.27 25.75
CA ASP A 55 16.39 0.95 27.02
C ASP A 55 16.75 2.23 27.80
N ALA A 56 17.23 3.27 27.12
CA ALA A 56 17.53 4.57 27.75
C ALA A 56 16.27 5.25 28.29
N LEU A 57 15.18 5.29 27.52
CA LEU A 57 13.91 5.88 27.95
C LEU A 57 13.28 5.10 29.11
N LEU A 58 13.30 3.76 29.05
CA LEU A 58 12.82 2.90 30.14
C LEU A 58 13.62 3.11 31.42
N ASN A 59 14.95 3.19 31.33
CA ASN A 59 15.81 3.46 32.48
C ASN A 59 15.54 4.85 33.07
N GLU A 60 15.33 5.86 32.24
CA GLU A 60 15.00 7.21 32.70
C GLU A 60 13.66 7.24 33.44
N VAL A 61 12.64 6.57 32.88
CA VAL A 61 11.32 6.46 33.51
C VAL A 61 11.36 5.62 34.78
N HIS A 62 12.13 4.52 34.81
CA HIS A 62 12.34 3.73 36.02
C HIS A 62 13.02 4.54 37.12
N LEU A 63 14.01 5.35 36.74
CA LEU A 63 14.71 6.23 37.66
C LEU A 63 13.79 7.30 38.21
N LEU A 64 12.99 7.95 37.35
CA LEU A 64 11.95 8.89 37.79
C LEU A 64 10.98 8.18 38.72
N TYR A 65 10.39 7.07 38.30
CA TYR A 65 9.40 6.34 39.09
C TYR A 65 9.93 5.98 40.49
N THR A 66 11.09 5.33 40.57
CA THR A 66 11.66 4.88 41.86
C THR A 66 12.16 6.02 42.74
N HIS A 67 12.74 7.07 42.16
CA HIS A 67 13.29 8.20 42.91
C HIS A 67 12.19 9.17 43.36
N ASN A 68 11.35 9.59 42.42
CA ASN A 68 10.30 10.57 42.65
C ASN A 68 9.22 10.02 43.58
N LEU A 69 8.93 8.71 43.52
CA LEU A 69 7.99 8.08 44.43
C LEU A 69 8.52 8.11 45.88
N LYS A 70 9.82 7.86 46.11
CA LYS A 70 10.42 7.96 47.45
C LYS A 70 10.34 9.38 48.02
N VAL A 71 10.45 10.40 47.17
CA VAL A 71 10.31 11.81 47.58
C VAL A 71 8.85 12.12 47.91
N LEU A 72 7.91 11.77 47.03
CA LEU A 72 6.49 12.05 47.23
C LEU A 72 5.88 11.31 48.43
N ARG A 73 6.30 10.07 48.71
CA ARG A 73 5.87 9.29 49.89
C ARG A 73 6.18 9.97 51.22
N ARG A 74 7.04 10.99 51.24
CA ARG A 74 7.31 11.80 52.45
C ARG A 74 6.23 12.84 52.72
N PHE A 75 5.46 13.24 51.70
CA PHE A 75 4.42 14.27 51.78
C PHE A 75 3.01 13.70 51.65
N LEU A 76 2.85 12.63 50.89
CA LEU A 76 1.57 12.08 50.48
C LEU A 76 1.45 10.62 50.92
N ALA A 77 0.21 10.16 51.07
CA ALA A 77 -0.06 8.74 51.25
C ALA A 77 0.41 7.96 50.01
N GLU A 78 0.75 6.68 50.21
CA GLU A 78 1.29 5.79 49.17
C GLU A 78 0.52 5.86 47.84
N LYS A 79 -0.81 5.79 47.91
CA LYS A 79 -1.69 5.81 46.75
C LYS A 79 -1.67 7.17 46.04
N GLU A 80 -1.80 8.27 46.79
CA GLU A 80 -1.78 9.63 46.23
C GLU A 80 -0.44 9.97 45.59
N ALA A 81 0.67 9.58 46.21
CA ALA A 81 2.02 9.74 45.66
C ALA A 81 2.19 8.99 44.34
N THR A 82 1.67 7.76 44.29
CA THR A 82 1.74 6.90 43.10
C THR A 82 0.90 7.46 41.97
N ASP A 83 -0.37 7.78 42.23
CA ASP A 83 -1.31 8.33 41.24
C ASP A 83 -0.77 9.64 40.64
N LEU A 84 -0.24 10.54 41.49
CA LEU A 84 0.32 11.81 41.04
C LEU A 84 1.56 11.63 40.18
N LEU A 85 2.46 10.71 40.56
CA LEU A 85 3.67 10.44 39.80
C LEU A 85 3.35 9.80 38.45
N VAL A 86 2.45 8.83 38.42
CA VAL A 86 2.01 8.17 37.18
C VAL A 86 1.41 9.20 36.25
N GLN A 87 0.52 10.06 36.72
CA GLN A 87 -0.05 11.14 35.90
C GLN A 87 1.02 12.09 35.34
N ALA A 88 2.02 12.46 36.15
CA ALA A 88 3.11 13.31 35.71
C ALA A 88 3.99 12.62 34.66
N ILE A 89 4.33 11.35 34.86
CA ILE A 89 5.11 10.55 33.90
C ILE A 89 4.33 10.38 32.59
N MET A 90 3.05 10.01 32.65
CA MET A 90 2.21 9.84 31.46
C MET A 90 2.06 11.16 30.68
N GLN A 91 1.92 12.29 31.38
CA GLN A 91 1.91 13.60 30.74
C GLN A 91 3.25 13.92 30.08
N GLY A 92 4.37 13.66 30.76
CA GLY A 92 5.70 13.84 30.20
C GLY A 92 5.93 12.99 28.95
N LEU A 93 5.56 11.70 28.99
CA LEU A 93 5.68 10.76 27.88
C LEU A 93 4.94 11.22 26.62
N LYS A 94 3.74 11.79 26.76
CA LYS A 94 2.97 12.37 25.64
C LYS A 94 3.66 13.55 24.96
N GLU A 95 4.59 14.20 25.64
CA GLU A 95 5.29 15.39 25.17
C GLU A 95 6.73 15.10 24.73
N VAL A 96 7.22 13.86 24.91
CA VAL A 96 8.53 13.43 24.44
C VAL A 96 8.55 13.48 22.91
N LYS A 97 9.60 14.07 22.34
CA LYS A 97 9.82 14.11 20.89
C LYS A 97 10.98 13.22 20.52
N LEU A 98 10.69 12.08 19.91
CA LEU A 98 11.70 11.10 19.47
C LEU A 98 11.90 11.11 17.95
N GLY A 99 11.05 11.84 17.21
CA GLY A 99 10.97 11.83 15.76
C GLY A 99 12.30 11.99 15.04
N ASP A 100 13.15 12.95 15.44
CA ASP A 100 14.43 13.19 14.76
C ASP A 100 15.41 12.00 14.91
N THR A 101 15.56 11.48 16.13
CA THR A 101 16.41 10.33 16.43
C THR A 101 15.89 9.06 15.75
N LEU A 102 14.58 8.81 15.81
CA LEU A 102 13.96 7.65 15.18
C LEU A 102 14.03 7.74 13.66
N ASN A 103 13.87 8.93 13.08
CA ASN A 103 14.01 9.13 11.64
C ASN A 103 15.44 8.83 11.18
N HIS A 104 16.46 9.29 11.91
CA HIS A 104 17.83 8.90 11.66
C HIS A 104 17.98 7.37 11.72
N LEU A 105 17.57 6.72 12.82
CA LEU A 105 17.70 5.27 13.00
C LEU A 105 16.98 4.41 11.94
N VAL A 106 15.84 4.86 11.43
CA VAL A 106 15.09 4.17 10.36
C VAL A 106 15.72 4.42 8.98
N THR A 107 16.43 5.53 8.78
CA THR A 107 17.02 5.90 7.48
C THR A 107 18.50 5.55 7.35
N THR A 108 19.25 5.47 8.45
CA THR A 108 20.71 5.25 8.50
C THR A 108 21.09 3.90 9.10
N SER A 109 20.27 2.87 9.02
CA SER A 109 20.64 1.49 9.40
C SER A 109 21.68 0.87 8.44
N THR A 110 22.69 1.66 8.05
CA THR A 110 23.69 1.46 6.99
C THR A 110 25.09 1.12 7.52
N ASP A 111 25.30 1.04 8.84
CA ASP A 111 26.65 0.85 9.41
C ASP A 111 27.25 -0.56 9.22
N THR A 112 26.49 -1.52 8.67
CA THR A 112 27.01 -2.87 8.32
C THR A 112 27.22 -3.09 6.82
N GLY A 113 27.03 -2.07 5.98
CA GLY A 113 27.15 -2.20 4.51
C GLY A 113 26.04 -3.05 3.86
N VAL A 114 25.01 -3.41 4.63
CA VAL A 114 23.79 -4.06 4.12
C VAL A 114 22.63 -3.12 4.40
N GLU A 115 22.04 -2.54 3.34
CA GLU A 115 20.79 -1.78 3.45
C GLU A 115 19.71 -2.69 4.05
N GLN A 116 19.38 -2.51 5.33
CA GLN A 116 18.25 -3.22 5.93
C GLN A 116 16.95 -2.75 5.27
N SER A 117 16.13 -3.70 4.85
CA SER A 117 14.82 -3.40 4.30
C SER A 117 13.92 -2.81 5.39
N PRO A 118 13.15 -1.75 5.12
CA PRO A 118 12.15 -1.23 6.06
C PRO A 118 11.21 -2.28 6.68
N ILE A 119 10.93 -3.38 5.97
CA ILE A 119 10.15 -4.52 6.53
C ILE A 119 10.96 -5.24 7.61
N GLU A 120 12.25 -5.44 7.41
CA GLU A 120 13.15 -6.02 8.42
C GLU A 120 13.27 -5.09 9.63
N THR A 121 13.35 -3.79 9.41
CA THR A 121 13.32 -2.78 10.48
C THR A 121 12.04 -2.91 11.31
N ILE A 122 10.87 -2.99 10.67
CA ILE A 122 9.58 -3.21 11.36
C ILE A 122 9.60 -4.51 12.18
N ASN A 123 10.05 -5.62 11.58
CA ASN A 123 10.13 -6.91 12.25
C ASN A 123 11.08 -6.89 13.46
N ASN A 124 12.21 -6.18 13.35
CA ASN A 124 13.16 -6.01 14.44
C ASN A 124 12.56 -5.17 15.58
N ILE A 125 11.88 -4.06 15.26
CA ILE A 125 11.16 -3.25 16.26
C ILE A 125 10.11 -4.11 16.97
N ASN A 126 9.38 -4.94 16.23
CA ASN A 126 8.36 -5.81 16.80
C ASN A 126 8.96 -6.80 17.82
N LYS A 127 10.10 -7.40 17.49
CA LYS A 127 10.86 -8.26 18.42
C LYS A 127 11.31 -7.49 19.66
N ILE A 128 11.84 -6.27 19.48
CA ILE A 128 12.32 -5.44 20.61
C ILE A 128 11.15 -5.10 21.55
N ILE A 129 10.02 -4.63 21.01
CA ILE A 129 8.84 -4.28 21.83
C ILE A 129 8.27 -5.52 22.53
N ALA A 130 8.21 -6.67 21.86
CA ALA A 130 7.77 -7.92 22.47
C ALA A 130 8.68 -8.36 23.64
N GLN A 131 10.01 -8.24 23.48
CA GLN A 131 10.97 -8.53 24.53
C GLN A 131 10.88 -7.56 25.72
N GLN A 132 10.55 -6.29 25.48
CA GLN A 132 10.37 -5.31 26.56
C GLN A 132 9.10 -5.59 27.36
N ARG A 133 8.00 -5.95 26.67
CA ARG A 133 6.75 -6.36 27.33
C ARG A 133 6.98 -7.54 28.28
N THR A 134 7.72 -8.57 27.87
CA THR A 134 7.99 -9.73 28.74
C THR A 134 8.89 -9.38 29.94
N LYS A 135 9.93 -8.55 29.76
CA LYS A 135 10.78 -8.10 30.88
C LYS A 135 9.98 -7.33 31.94
N SER A 136 9.10 -6.41 31.52
CA SER A 136 8.30 -5.61 32.44
C SER A 136 7.26 -6.41 33.27
N ILE A 137 6.74 -7.52 32.74
CA ILE A 137 5.80 -8.41 33.47
C ILE A 137 6.48 -9.09 34.67
N SER A 138 7.79 -9.36 34.58
CA SER A 138 8.55 -10.04 35.65
C SER A 138 8.83 -9.15 36.87
N ALA A 139 8.59 -7.84 36.79
CA ALA A 139 8.91 -6.88 37.85
C ALA A 139 7.85 -6.78 38.97
N GLY A 140 6.64 -7.34 38.79
CA GLY A 140 5.61 -7.45 39.84
C GLY A 140 4.83 -6.17 40.20
N ASP A 141 5.17 -5.00 39.65
CA ASP A 141 4.44 -3.74 39.85
C ASP A 141 3.52 -3.44 38.65
N ALA A 142 2.20 -3.62 38.85
CA ALA A 142 1.19 -3.40 37.82
C ALA A 142 1.19 -1.95 37.28
N THR A 143 1.51 -0.98 38.13
CA THR A 143 1.53 0.45 37.78
C THR A 143 2.70 0.77 36.87
N PHE A 144 3.87 0.21 37.18
CA PHE A 144 5.05 0.36 36.33
C PHE A 144 4.87 -0.36 34.98
N HIS A 145 4.14 -1.49 34.97
CA HIS A 145 3.79 -2.17 33.74
C HIS A 145 2.92 -1.30 32.81
N GLU A 146 1.95 -0.56 33.36
CA GLU A 146 1.13 0.39 32.60
C GLU A 146 1.99 1.50 31.96
N ILE A 147 2.94 2.05 32.71
CA ILE A 147 3.90 3.04 32.21
C ILE A 147 4.73 2.47 31.07
N CYS A 148 5.28 1.25 31.22
CA CYS A 148 6.03 0.57 30.17
C CYS A 148 5.21 0.34 28.90
N SER A 149 3.93 0.01 29.04
CA SER A 149 3.01 -0.11 27.90
C SER A 149 2.86 1.24 27.18
N HIS A 150 2.71 2.34 27.94
CA HIS A 150 2.58 3.69 27.38
C HIS A 150 3.83 4.17 26.65
N ILE A 151 5.03 3.80 27.12
CA ILE A 151 6.29 4.05 26.43
C ILE A 151 6.28 3.37 25.05
N GLY A 152 5.83 2.11 24.99
CA GLY A 152 5.69 1.38 23.73
C GLY A 152 4.76 2.12 22.74
N HIS A 153 3.59 2.56 23.20
CA HIS A 153 2.65 3.34 22.38
C HIS A 153 3.23 4.67 21.90
N THR A 154 3.94 5.39 22.77
CA THR A 154 4.57 6.68 22.44
C THR A 154 5.61 6.51 21.33
N VAL A 155 6.47 5.50 21.46
CA VAL A 155 7.52 5.20 20.48
C VAL A 155 6.90 4.75 19.15
N LEU A 156 5.85 3.92 19.19
CA LEU A 156 5.11 3.53 17.98
C LEU A 156 4.51 4.75 17.28
N GLY A 157 3.90 5.68 18.01
CA GLY A 157 3.34 6.92 17.45
C GLY A 157 4.40 7.74 16.69
N GLU A 158 5.58 7.91 17.28
CA GLU A 158 6.69 8.65 16.65
C GLU A 158 7.33 7.90 15.46
N LEU A 159 7.18 6.57 15.39
CA LEU A 159 7.66 5.73 14.29
C LEU A 159 6.80 5.80 13.02
N VAL A 160 5.55 6.28 13.11
CA VAL A 160 4.61 6.30 11.98
C VAL A 160 5.18 7.05 10.78
N THR A 161 5.62 8.30 11.00
CA THR A 161 6.15 9.17 9.94
C THR A 161 7.42 8.62 9.26
N PRO A 162 8.48 8.25 9.99
CA PRO A 162 9.71 7.76 9.35
C PRO A 162 9.49 6.42 8.62
N LEU A 163 8.71 5.49 9.19
CA LEU A 163 8.41 4.22 8.53
C LEU A 163 7.59 4.44 7.26
N LYS A 164 6.56 5.29 7.31
CA LYS A 164 5.75 5.65 6.14
C LYS A 164 6.60 6.22 5.00
N ALA A 165 7.53 7.12 5.31
CA ALA A 165 8.45 7.68 4.32
C ALA A 165 9.36 6.61 3.71
N SER A 166 9.94 5.75 4.55
CA SER A 166 10.85 4.69 4.12
C SER A 166 10.15 3.61 3.28
N LEU A 167 8.95 3.19 3.68
CA LEU A 167 8.09 2.27 2.92
C LEU A 167 7.70 2.85 1.56
N THR A 168 7.34 4.14 1.50
CA THR A 168 7.06 4.81 0.23
C THR A 168 8.28 4.75 -0.70
N SER A 169 9.47 5.04 -0.19
CA SER A 169 10.71 4.97 -0.98
C SER A 169 10.99 3.56 -1.50
N MET A 170 10.79 2.52 -0.68
CA MET A 170 10.95 1.12 -1.09
C MET A 170 10.00 0.74 -2.24
N ILE A 171 8.72 1.09 -2.13
CA ILE A 171 7.71 0.82 -3.16
C ILE A 171 8.07 1.56 -4.47
N LEU A 172 8.48 2.81 -4.36
CA LEU A 172 8.90 3.60 -5.52
C LEU A 172 10.17 3.05 -6.16
N ALA A 173 11.13 2.54 -5.38
CA ALA A 173 12.33 1.90 -5.90
C ALA A 173 12.04 0.64 -6.72
N LYS A 174 10.93 -0.07 -6.46
CA LYS A 174 10.49 -1.23 -7.27
C LYS A 174 9.75 -0.82 -8.54
N THR A 175 9.01 0.28 -8.50
CA THR A 175 8.16 0.70 -9.62
C THR A 175 8.88 1.65 -10.58
N ASN A 176 9.74 2.54 -10.10
CA ASN A 176 10.45 3.54 -10.90
C ASN A 176 11.35 2.97 -12.01
N PRO A 177 12.12 1.88 -11.79
CA PRO A 177 12.98 1.30 -12.82
C PRO A 177 12.20 0.65 -13.98
N LEU A 178 10.89 0.44 -13.84
CA LEU A 178 10.08 -0.14 -14.92
C LEU A 178 10.06 0.80 -16.13
N ASP A 179 10.82 0.45 -17.15
CA ASP A 179 10.85 1.13 -18.44
C ASP A 179 10.10 0.31 -19.51
N LEU A 180 8.91 0.79 -19.85
CA LEU A 180 8.07 0.20 -20.90
C LEU A 180 8.27 0.87 -22.26
N GLN A 181 9.01 1.98 -22.33
CA GLN A 181 9.16 2.79 -23.54
C GLN A 181 10.47 2.50 -24.28
N SER A 182 11.40 1.74 -23.67
CA SER A 182 12.67 1.38 -24.30
C SER A 182 12.47 0.76 -25.69
N SER A 183 13.33 1.18 -26.63
CA SER A 183 13.40 0.62 -27.99
C SER A 183 14.06 -0.75 -28.05
N SER A 184 14.65 -1.21 -26.93
CA SER A 184 15.31 -2.50 -26.78
C SER A 184 14.35 -3.54 -26.20
N GLY A 185 13.77 -4.39 -27.05
CA GLY A 185 12.91 -5.50 -26.62
C GLY A 185 11.67 -5.67 -27.48
N SER A 186 11.07 -6.88 -27.44
CA SER A 186 9.82 -7.16 -28.13
C SER A 186 8.62 -6.57 -27.36
N HIS A 187 7.44 -6.50 -27.98
CA HIS A 187 6.21 -6.13 -27.26
C HIS A 187 5.92 -7.11 -26.12
N ARG A 188 6.03 -8.40 -26.41
CA ARG A 188 5.83 -9.49 -25.46
C ARG A 188 6.75 -9.38 -24.25
N SER A 189 8.05 -9.14 -24.44
CA SER A 189 8.98 -9.00 -23.30
C SER A 189 8.62 -7.82 -22.39
N ARG A 190 8.06 -6.73 -22.96
CA ARG A 190 7.58 -5.58 -22.17
C ARG A 190 6.31 -5.90 -21.38
N VAL A 191 5.37 -6.65 -21.97
CA VAL A 191 4.19 -7.15 -21.25
C VAL A 191 4.59 -8.10 -20.13
N ASP A 192 5.56 -8.98 -20.36
CA ASP A 192 6.04 -9.92 -19.33
C ASP A 192 6.75 -9.18 -18.19
N ALA A 193 7.57 -8.17 -18.50
CA ALA A 193 8.17 -7.29 -17.50
C ALA A 193 7.12 -6.53 -16.68
N LEU A 194 6.03 -6.07 -17.32
CA LEU A 194 4.90 -5.46 -16.64
C LEU A 194 4.23 -6.44 -15.66
N LYS A 195 3.90 -7.65 -16.11
CA LYS A 195 3.27 -8.68 -15.26
C LYS A 195 4.14 -9.01 -14.06
N ALA A 196 5.46 -9.15 -14.27
CA ALA A 196 6.41 -9.38 -13.20
C ALA A 196 6.43 -8.21 -12.20
N ALA A 197 6.45 -6.97 -12.67
CA ALA A 197 6.41 -5.78 -11.81
C ALA A 197 5.09 -5.67 -11.02
N GLN A 198 3.95 -5.99 -11.65
CA GLN A 198 2.64 -6.04 -10.98
C GLN A 198 2.62 -7.08 -9.86
N ALA A 199 3.07 -8.31 -10.13
CA ALA A 199 3.12 -9.39 -9.14
C ALA A 199 4.06 -9.05 -7.97
N GLN A 200 5.26 -8.51 -8.26
CA GLN A 200 6.21 -8.09 -7.23
C GLN A 200 5.64 -6.95 -6.37
N LEU A 201 4.94 -6.00 -6.98
CA LEU A 201 4.32 -4.88 -6.24
C LEU A 201 3.20 -5.35 -5.33
N LEU A 202 2.34 -6.26 -5.80
CA LEU A 202 1.26 -6.84 -5.02
C LEU A 202 1.78 -7.66 -3.84
N GLN A 203 2.80 -8.49 -4.08
CA GLN A 203 3.48 -9.22 -3.00
C GLN A 203 4.07 -8.24 -1.97
N LEU A 204 4.71 -7.18 -2.43
CA LEU A 204 5.28 -6.17 -1.55
C LEU A 204 4.21 -5.49 -0.68
N PHE A 205 3.03 -5.18 -1.24
CA PHE A 205 1.92 -4.63 -0.44
C PHE A 205 1.46 -5.58 0.66
N GLN A 206 1.37 -6.89 0.36
CA GLN A 206 1.06 -7.91 1.36
C GLN A 206 2.12 -7.98 2.46
N ASP A 207 3.40 -8.04 2.08
CA ASP A 207 4.51 -8.15 3.04
C ASP A 207 4.58 -6.92 3.96
N ILE A 208 4.41 -5.72 3.40
CA ILE A 208 4.36 -4.46 4.16
C ILE A 208 3.17 -4.46 5.12
N PHE A 209 1.98 -4.87 4.63
CA PHE A 209 0.79 -4.92 5.46
C PHE A 209 0.95 -5.89 6.62
N VAL A 210 1.41 -7.12 6.37
CA VAL A 210 1.57 -8.16 7.41
C VAL A 210 2.55 -7.70 8.48
N ALA A 211 3.72 -7.18 8.10
CA ALA A 211 4.71 -6.71 9.05
C ALA A 211 4.20 -5.52 9.88
N ALA A 212 3.56 -4.53 9.23
CA ALA A 212 3.06 -3.35 9.91
C ALA A 212 1.83 -3.65 10.79
N ALA A 213 0.91 -4.50 10.35
CA ALA A 213 -0.27 -4.91 11.12
C ALA A 213 0.13 -5.65 12.40
N GLN A 214 1.19 -6.46 12.35
CA GLN A 214 1.71 -7.14 13.53
C GLN A 214 2.27 -6.17 14.58
N LEU A 215 2.81 -5.02 14.14
CA LEU A 215 3.43 -4.02 15.01
C LEU A 215 2.43 -2.99 15.55
N PHE A 216 1.59 -2.44 14.69
CA PHE A 216 0.67 -1.34 14.99
C PHE A 216 -0.76 -1.80 15.34
N GLY A 217 -1.10 -3.04 15.00
CA GLY A 217 -2.46 -3.56 15.12
C GLY A 217 -3.41 -3.06 14.01
N PRO A 218 -4.62 -3.63 13.94
CA PRO A 218 -5.57 -3.38 12.85
C PRO A 218 -6.11 -1.95 12.82
N GLU A 219 -6.17 -1.27 13.97
CA GLU A 219 -6.72 0.10 14.09
C GLU A 219 -5.75 1.18 13.59
N HIS A 220 -4.44 1.01 13.80
CA HIS A 220 -3.43 2.04 13.53
C HIS A 220 -2.53 1.75 12.33
N VAL A 221 -2.54 0.53 11.78
CA VAL A 221 -1.72 0.16 10.62
C VAL A 221 -1.95 1.07 9.41
N LYS A 222 -3.18 1.57 9.25
CA LYS A 222 -3.57 2.49 8.16
C LYS A 222 -2.68 3.72 8.08
N ASP A 223 -2.35 4.33 9.23
CA ASP A 223 -1.61 5.60 9.29
C ASP A 223 -0.18 5.46 8.74
N VAL A 224 0.33 4.23 8.74
CA VAL A 224 1.67 3.88 8.28
C VAL A 224 1.68 3.46 6.81
N VAL A 225 0.74 2.60 6.39
CA VAL A 225 0.85 1.90 5.10
C VAL A 225 0.02 2.50 3.96
N GLN A 226 -1.13 3.13 4.26
CA GLN A 226 -2.12 3.53 3.24
C GLN A 226 -1.51 4.39 2.13
N GLN A 227 -0.81 5.47 2.50
CA GLN A 227 -0.20 6.38 1.53
C GLN A 227 0.85 5.68 0.66
N SER A 228 1.63 4.77 1.25
CA SER A 228 2.70 4.06 0.56
C SER A 228 2.11 3.14 -0.52
N ILE A 229 1.03 2.42 -0.18
CA ILE A 229 0.26 1.57 -1.10
C ILE A 229 -0.36 2.42 -2.23
N ASP A 230 -1.07 3.50 -1.87
CA ASP A 230 -1.74 4.38 -2.84
C ASP A 230 -0.73 4.95 -3.85
N LYS A 231 0.42 5.45 -3.39
CA LYS A 231 1.48 5.94 -4.26
C LYS A 231 2.06 4.86 -5.17
N GLY A 232 2.20 3.63 -4.69
CA GLY A 232 2.65 2.51 -5.51
C GLY A 232 1.70 2.21 -6.67
N ILE A 233 0.40 2.17 -6.37
CA ILE A 233 -0.67 1.95 -7.36
C ILE A 233 -0.70 3.10 -8.36
N GLU A 234 -0.71 4.36 -7.88
CA GLU A 234 -0.72 5.55 -8.72
C GLU A 234 0.48 5.61 -9.66
N ASN A 235 1.69 5.34 -9.16
CA ASN A 235 2.92 5.37 -9.96
C ASN A 235 2.91 4.30 -11.06
N LEU A 236 2.49 3.07 -10.73
CA LEU A 236 2.37 2.00 -11.72
C LEU A 236 1.34 2.35 -12.81
N LEU A 237 0.15 2.83 -12.41
CA LEU A 237 -0.89 3.25 -13.35
C LEU A 237 -0.45 4.42 -14.23
N ALA A 238 0.32 5.38 -13.69
CA ALA A 238 0.89 6.47 -14.47
C ALA A 238 1.86 5.96 -15.55
N LYS A 239 2.73 5.01 -15.20
CA LYS A 239 3.62 4.34 -16.16
C LYS A 239 2.83 3.60 -17.25
N MET A 240 1.72 2.94 -16.90
CA MET A 240 0.88 2.25 -17.88
C MET A 240 0.22 3.22 -18.86
N LYS A 241 -0.36 4.31 -18.35
CA LYS A 241 -0.95 5.35 -19.20
C LYS A 241 0.09 5.97 -20.14
N ASN A 242 1.28 6.25 -19.64
CA ASN A 242 2.38 6.78 -20.46
C ASN A 242 2.83 5.79 -21.53
N TRP A 243 2.83 4.49 -21.23
CA TRP A 243 3.12 3.46 -22.22
C TRP A 243 2.04 3.40 -23.31
N GLU A 244 0.76 3.50 -22.96
CA GLU A 244 -0.33 3.58 -23.94
C GLU A 244 -0.19 4.77 -24.88
N TYR A 245 0.07 5.97 -24.34
CA TYR A 245 0.28 7.17 -25.16
C TYR A 245 1.47 7.03 -26.11
N TRP A 246 2.56 6.40 -25.63
CA TRP A 246 3.73 6.12 -26.47
C TRP A 246 3.39 5.16 -27.62
N LEU A 247 2.59 4.12 -27.35
CA LEU A 247 2.12 3.19 -28.39
C LEU A 247 1.24 3.91 -29.43
N ASP A 248 0.29 4.72 -28.97
CA ASP A 248 -0.63 5.46 -29.85
C ASP A 248 0.12 6.46 -30.74
N ARG A 249 1.13 7.16 -30.20
CA ARG A 249 1.95 8.14 -30.92
C ARG A 249 2.82 7.51 -32.02
N ASN A 250 3.32 6.30 -31.80
CA ASN A 250 4.22 5.64 -32.75
C ASN A 250 3.50 4.94 -33.91
N LYS A 251 2.15 5.04 -34.02
CA LYS A 251 1.31 4.50 -35.10
C LYS A 251 1.67 3.08 -35.53
N ARG A 252 2.20 2.25 -34.62
CA ARG A 252 2.46 0.84 -34.94
C ARG A 252 1.10 0.15 -35.01
N PRO A 253 0.70 -0.43 -36.16
CA PRO A 253 -0.49 -1.27 -36.18
C PRO A 253 -0.26 -2.39 -35.17
N ARG A 254 -1.06 -2.42 -34.13
CA ARG A 254 -0.98 -3.46 -33.11
C ARG A 254 -1.69 -4.68 -33.67
N GLU A 255 -0.96 -5.80 -33.70
CA GLU A 255 -1.62 -7.08 -33.90
C GLU A 255 -2.59 -7.32 -32.75
N LEU A 256 -3.68 -8.01 -33.04
CA LEU A 256 -4.74 -8.23 -32.07
C LEU A 256 -4.22 -8.94 -30.81
N ASP A 257 -3.27 -9.86 -30.99
CA ASP A 257 -2.59 -10.59 -29.92
C ASP A 257 -1.82 -9.65 -28.97
N ASP A 258 -1.20 -8.58 -29.47
CA ASP A 258 -0.45 -7.61 -28.65
C ASP A 258 -1.38 -6.82 -27.72
N VAL A 259 -2.59 -6.47 -28.17
CA VAL A 259 -3.58 -5.73 -27.36
C VAL A 259 -4.21 -6.64 -26.31
N VAL A 260 -4.48 -7.90 -26.68
CA VAL A 260 -5.01 -8.92 -25.78
C VAL A 260 -4.04 -9.21 -24.62
N LEU A 261 -2.74 -9.28 -24.89
CA LEU A 261 -1.71 -9.47 -23.86
C LEU A 261 -1.69 -8.33 -22.81
N ILE A 262 -1.92 -7.09 -23.23
CA ILE A 262 -2.03 -5.93 -22.30
C ILE A 262 -3.33 -6.03 -21.49
N ALA A 263 -4.44 -6.40 -22.13
CA ALA A 263 -5.71 -6.60 -21.43
C ALA A 263 -5.59 -7.65 -20.33
N ALA A 264 -4.93 -8.77 -20.62
CA ALA A 264 -4.62 -9.82 -19.65
C ALA A 264 -3.82 -9.30 -18.45
N ALA A 265 -2.74 -8.55 -18.69
CA ALA A 265 -1.92 -7.96 -17.62
C ALA A 265 -2.75 -6.96 -16.78
N SER A 266 -3.63 -6.18 -17.41
CA SER A 266 -4.50 -5.24 -16.70
C SER A 266 -5.55 -5.94 -15.82
N GLY A 267 -6.11 -7.06 -16.30
CA GLY A 267 -7.07 -7.88 -15.55
C GLY A 267 -6.42 -8.55 -14.35
N GLN A 268 -5.23 -9.15 -14.54
CA GLN A 268 -4.44 -9.74 -13.46
C GLN A 268 -4.11 -8.74 -12.34
N PHE A 269 -3.79 -7.49 -12.70
CA PHE A 269 -3.55 -6.46 -11.70
C PHE A 269 -4.80 -6.06 -10.93
N CYS A 270 -5.95 -5.89 -11.61
CA CYS A 270 -7.22 -5.59 -10.93
C CYS A 270 -7.62 -6.70 -9.97
N TYR A 271 -7.50 -7.96 -10.41
CA TYR A 271 -7.78 -9.14 -9.60
C TYR A 271 -6.86 -9.20 -8.38
N GLY A 272 -5.55 -9.05 -8.57
CA GLY A 272 -4.60 -9.06 -7.45
C GLY A 272 -4.82 -7.92 -6.45
N LEU A 273 -5.27 -6.75 -6.91
CA LEU A 273 -5.69 -5.67 -6.00
C LEU A 273 -6.99 -5.99 -5.26
N GLN A 274 -7.94 -6.69 -5.89
CA GLN A 274 -9.16 -7.17 -5.24
C GLN A 274 -8.84 -8.20 -4.17
N ASP A 275 -8.02 -9.21 -4.48
CA ASP A 275 -7.55 -10.22 -3.52
C ASP A 275 -6.86 -9.57 -2.32
N PHE A 276 -6.02 -8.56 -2.58
CA PHE A 276 -5.38 -7.79 -1.51
C PHE A 276 -6.41 -7.00 -0.68
N ASN A 277 -7.41 -6.39 -1.32
CA ASN A 277 -8.49 -5.69 -0.60
C ASN A 277 -9.33 -6.64 0.26
N ASP A 278 -9.65 -7.83 -0.23
CA ASP A 278 -10.40 -8.85 0.51
C ASP A 278 -9.61 -9.32 1.74
N MET A 279 -8.29 -9.47 1.63
CA MET A 279 -7.40 -9.76 2.76
C MET A 279 -7.42 -8.67 3.84
N LEU A 280 -7.47 -7.39 3.43
CA LEU A 280 -7.54 -6.25 4.35
C LEU A 280 -8.89 -6.19 5.10
N GLU A 281 -9.98 -6.53 4.41
CA GLU A 281 -11.33 -6.62 4.98
C GLU A 281 -11.44 -7.76 6.01
N GLN A 282 -10.90 -8.94 5.70
CA GLN A 282 -10.83 -10.08 6.64
C GLN A 282 -10.02 -9.74 7.90
N SER A 283 -9.01 -8.88 7.76
CA SER A 283 -8.16 -8.42 8.86
C SER A 283 -8.79 -7.30 9.70
N GLN A 284 -10.04 -6.91 9.41
CA GLN A 284 -10.80 -5.86 10.12
C GLN A 284 -10.07 -4.51 10.18
N THR A 285 -9.31 -4.19 9.13
CA THR A 285 -8.55 -2.94 9.08
C THR A 285 -9.33 -1.81 8.40
N GLN A 286 -8.93 -0.57 8.64
CA GLN A 286 -9.53 0.60 7.97
C GLN A 286 -8.81 1.00 6.67
N ILE A 287 -7.91 0.16 6.17
CA ILE A 287 -7.19 0.38 4.92
C ILE A 287 -8.17 0.16 3.76
N CYS A 288 -8.16 1.06 2.78
CA CYS A 288 -9.01 0.96 1.60
C CYS A 288 -8.17 1.13 0.35
N VAL A 289 -8.16 0.11 -0.51
CA VAL A 289 -7.41 0.15 -1.77
C VAL A 289 -8.28 0.82 -2.83
N ASN A 290 -7.76 1.86 -3.49
CA ASN A 290 -8.50 2.52 -4.57
C ASN A 290 -8.51 1.70 -5.86
N LEU A 291 -9.48 0.79 -5.98
CA LEU A 291 -9.67 -0.05 -7.16
C LEU A 291 -10.18 0.70 -8.39
N LYS A 292 -10.86 1.84 -8.20
CA LYS A 292 -11.56 2.56 -9.28
C LYS A 292 -10.60 2.97 -10.41
N SER A 293 -9.40 3.41 -10.06
CA SER A 293 -8.40 3.85 -11.04
C SER A 293 -7.86 2.68 -11.88
N ALA A 294 -7.64 1.53 -11.25
CA ALA A 294 -7.19 0.32 -11.94
C ALA A 294 -8.30 -0.28 -12.81
N GLN A 295 -9.53 -0.37 -12.29
CA GLN A 295 -10.71 -0.84 -13.04
C GLN A 295 -11.02 0.04 -14.26
N ARG A 296 -10.95 1.36 -14.12
CA ARG A 296 -11.10 2.28 -15.27
C ARG A 296 -10.06 2.05 -16.35
N TRP A 297 -8.81 1.82 -15.94
CA TRP A 297 -7.74 1.50 -16.87
C TRP A 297 -7.99 0.17 -17.59
N ASN A 298 -8.29 -0.90 -16.84
CA ASN A 298 -8.64 -2.20 -17.41
C ASN A 298 -9.80 -2.09 -18.41
N ARG A 299 -10.88 -1.37 -18.08
CA ARG A 299 -12.02 -1.14 -18.98
C ARG A 299 -11.59 -0.45 -20.29
N SER A 300 -10.75 0.58 -20.20
CA SER A 300 -10.21 1.28 -21.38
C SER A 300 -9.39 0.35 -22.28
N VAL A 301 -8.53 -0.50 -21.69
CA VAL A 301 -7.74 -1.47 -22.46
C VAL A 301 -8.66 -2.51 -23.12
N CYS A 302 -9.66 -3.02 -22.39
CA CYS A 302 -10.63 -3.97 -22.94
C CYS A 302 -11.42 -3.37 -24.11
N GLU A 303 -11.85 -2.11 -24.00
CA GLU A 303 -12.51 -1.39 -25.09
C GLU A 303 -11.59 -1.23 -26.33
N LYS A 304 -10.28 -1.01 -26.13
CA LYS A 304 -9.31 -1.00 -27.23
C LYS A 304 -9.19 -2.37 -27.90
N VAL A 305 -9.16 -3.48 -27.14
CA VAL A 305 -9.16 -4.84 -27.72
C VAL A 305 -10.41 -5.03 -28.58
N LEU A 306 -11.57 -4.67 -28.05
CA LEU A 306 -12.86 -4.79 -28.72
C LEU A 306 -12.90 -4.06 -30.06
N ASN A 307 -12.50 -2.80 -30.05
CA ASN A 307 -12.48 -1.98 -31.25
C ASN A 307 -11.49 -2.53 -32.29
N THR A 308 -10.31 -2.98 -31.85
CA THR A 308 -9.28 -3.56 -32.72
C THR A 308 -9.76 -4.89 -33.33
N ALA A 309 -10.34 -5.78 -32.51
CA ALA A 309 -10.89 -7.05 -32.96
C ALA A 309 -11.99 -6.84 -34.02
N CYS A 310 -12.95 -5.96 -33.74
CA CYS A 310 -13.99 -5.62 -34.70
C CYS A 310 -13.40 -5.06 -36.00
N GLN A 311 -12.38 -4.21 -35.92
CA GLN A 311 -11.78 -3.62 -37.11
C GLN A 311 -11.04 -4.67 -37.98
N VAL A 312 -10.30 -5.59 -37.35
CA VAL A 312 -9.64 -6.70 -38.04
C VAL A 312 -10.66 -7.58 -38.76
N LEU A 313 -11.77 -7.92 -38.08
CA LEU A 313 -12.84 -8.71 -38.66
C LEU A 313 -13.54 -8.00 -39.82
N MET A 314 -13.85 -6.71 -39.67
CA MET A 314 -14.46 -5.92 -40.74
C MET A 314 -13.56 -5.83 -41.96
N ASN A 315 -12.27 -5.57 -41.77
CA ASN A 315 -11.30 -5.53 -42.88
C ASN A 315 -11.23 -6.88 -43.60
N LYS A 316 -11.20 -8.00 -42.87
CA LYS A 316 -11.22 -9.35 -43.46
C LYS A 316 -12.50 -9.59 -44.27
N LEU A 317 -13.66 -9.19 -43.74
CA LEU A 317 -14.96 -9.34 -44.38
C LEU A 317 -15.05 -8.48 -45.66
N GLU A 318 -14.59 -7.23 -45.62
CA GLU A 318 -14.52 -6.36 -46.79
C GLU A 318 -13.61 -6.93 -47.88
N VAL A 319 -12.42 -7.41 -47.52
CA VAL A 319 -11.48 -8.06 -48.46
C VAL A 319 -12.10 -9.34 -49.05
N GLY A 320 -12.78 -10.13 -48.23
CA GLY A 320 -13.52 -11.32 -48.68
C GLY A 320 -14.59 -11.01 -49.71
N ILE A 321 -15.43 -10.00 -49.43
CA ILE A 321 -16.49 -9.54 -50.34
C ILE A 321 -15.87 -8.97 -51.63
N GLN A 322 -14.81 -8.18 -51.55
CA GLN A 322 -14.12 -7.64 -52.73
C GLN A 322 -13.49 -8.74 -53.60
N ASN A 323 -12.90 -9.76 -52.99
CA ASN A 323 -12.32 -10.90 -53.71
C ASN A 323 -13.41 -11.76 -54.37
N ALA A 324 -14.54 -11.96 -53.70
CA ALA A 324 -15.72 -12.62 -54.26
C ALA A 324 -16.30 -11.84 -55.45
N ALA A 325 -16.38 -10.52 -55.35
CA ALA A 325 -16.90 -9.65 -56.42
C ALA A 325 -16.00 -9.61 -57.67
N LYS A 326 -14.69 -9.86 -57.54
CA LYS A 326 -13.73 -9.86 -58.66
C LYS A 326 -13.73 -11.16 -59.49
N ASN A 327 -14.28 -12.26 -58.98
CA ASN A 327 -14.32 -13.57 -59.65
C ASN A 327 -15.77 -14.09 -59.78
N PRO A 328 -16.53 -13.63 -60.79
CA PRO A 328 -17.97 -13.90 -60.89
C PRO A 328 -18.35 -15.36 -61.21
N THR A 329 -17.41 -16.23 -61.56
CA THR A 329 -17.64 -17.69 -61.68
C THR A 329 -17.84 -18.39 -60.34
N ASN A 330 -17.53 -17.74 -59.21
CA ASN A 330 -17.77 -18.24 -57.85
C ASN A 330 -19.07 -17.70 -57.21
N LEU A 331 -19.87 -16.91 -57.93
CA LEU A 331 -21.17 -16.43 -57.43
C LEU A 331 -22.18 -17.58 -57.24
N GLY A 332 -22.10 -18.64 -58.06
CA GLY A 332 -22.90 -19.85 -57.90
C GLY A 332 -22.58 -20.64 -56.62
N SER A 333 -21.31 -20.65 -56.17
CA SER A 333 -20.91 -21.21 -54.87
C SER A 333 -21.18 -20.28 -53.68
N LEU A 334 -21.31 -18.97 -53.93
CA LEU A 334 -21.76 -18.00 -52.93
C LEU A 334 -23.28 -17.98 -52.74
N ALA A 335 -24.06 -18.44 -53.74
CA ALA A 335 -25.50 -18.60 -53.62
C ALA A 335 -25.88 -19.84 -52.78
N THR A 336 -25.01 -20.86 -52.71
CA THR A 336 -25.23 -22.07 -51.92
C THR A 336 -24.68 -22.01 -50.50
N SER A 337 -23.77 -21.10 -50.15
CA SER A 337 -23.42 -20.92 -48.74
C SER A 337 -22.80 -19.54 -48.39
N PRO A 338 -23.59 -18.44 -48.44
CA PRO A 338 -23.31 -17.29 -47.58
C PRO A 338 -23.12 -17.76 -46.12
N ASN A 339 -23.84 -18.83 -45.76
CA ASN A 339 -23.68 -19.56 -44.52
C ASN A 339 -22.28 -20.14 -44.29
N GLU A 340 -21.51 -20.66 -45.25
CA GLU A 340 -20.17 -21.22 -44.96
C GLU A 340 -19.14 -20.12 -44.76
N TYR A 341 -19.20 -19.03 -45.52
CA TYR A 341 -18.34 -17.88 -45.30
C TYR A 341 -18.65 -17.19 -43.96
N VAL A 342 -19.94 -17.02 -43.65
CA VAL A 342 -20.41 -16.52 -42.34
C VAL A 342 -20.11 -17.50 -41.21
N THR A 343 -20.16 -18.82 -41.45
CA THR A 343 -19.82 -19.86 -40.45
C THR A 343 -18.32 -19.92 -40.22
N ALA A 344 -17.48 -19.79 -41.25
CA ALA A 344 -16.03 -19.74 -41.11
C ALA A 344 -15.58 -18.46 -40.38
N LEU A 345 -16.15 -17.31 -40.72
CA LEU A 345 -15.97 -16.07 -39.96
C LEU A 345 -16.50 -16.21 -38.52
N GLY A 346 -17.64 -16.88 -38.33
CA GLY A 346 -18.22 -17.18 -37.02
C GLY A 346 -17.33 -18.10 -36.17
N GLN A 347 -16.69 -19.09 -36.79
CA GLN A 347 -15.72 -20.01 -36.17
C GLN A 347 -14.40 -19.30 -35.83
N GLU A 348 -13.89 -18.41 -36.70
CA GLU A 348 -12.73 -17.57 -36.38
C GLU A 348 -13.05 -16.57 -35.26
N LEU A 349 -14.25 -15.99 -35.24
CA LEU A 349 -14.76 -15.18 -34.14
C LEU A 349 -14.82 -15.99 -32.84
N LEU A 350 -15.35 -17.21 -32.87
CA LEU A 350 -15.39 -18.13 -31.73
C LEU A 350 -14.00 -18.53 -31.24
N GLN A 351 -13.05 -18.81 -32.15
CA GLN A 351 -11.66 -19.07 -31.76
C GLN A 351 -10.99 -17.83 -31.17
N PHE A 352 -11.29 -16.65 -31.71
CA PHE A 352 -10.86 -15.39 -31.13
C PHE A 352 -11.45 -15.19 -29.73
N PHE A 353 -12.73 -15.54 -29.52
CA PHE A 353 -13.36 -15.54 -28.20
C PHE A 353 -12.75 -16.56 -27.24
N HIS A 354 -12.44 -17.77 -27.68
CA HIS A 354 -11.76 -18.74 -26.84
C HIS A 354 -10.35 -18.30 -26.45
N ARG A 355 -9.60 -17.68 -27.37
CA ARG A 355 -8.32 -17.05 -27.02
C ARG A 355 -8.53 -15.92 -26.02
N TRP A 356 -9.64 -15.20 -26.12
CA TRP A 356 -9.97 -14.09 -25.22
C TRP A 356 -10.43 -14.57 -23.82
N GLU A 357 -11.27 -15.59 -23.74
CA GLU A 357 -11.73 -16.24 -22.49
C GLU A 357 -10.57 -16.84 -21.67
N GLN A 358 -9.45 -17.18 -22.32
CA GLN A 358 -8.23 -17.60 -21.62
C GLN A 358 -7.54 -16.46 -20.85
N PHE A 359 -7.97 -15.21 -21.04
CA PHE A 359 -7.48 -14.06 -20.30
C PHE A 359 -8.55 -13.61 -19.30
N TRP A 360 -8.14 -13.54 -18.03
CA TRP A 360 -9.00 -13.17 -16.91
C TRP A 360 -9.69 -11.82 -17.16
N LEU A 361 -11.01 -11.86 -17.32
CA LEU A 361 -11.86 -10.69 -17.51
C LEU A 361 -13.03 -10.76 -16.54
N ASP A 362 -13.30 -9.61 -15.92
CA ASP A 362 -14.51 -9.33 -15.17
C ASP A 362 -15.74 -9.63 -16.05
N ASP A 363 -16.78 -10.27 -15.49
CA ASP A 363 -18.07 -10.56 -16.13
C ASP A 363 -18.68 -9.31 -16.80
N ASN A 364 -18.34 -8.12 -16.30
CA ASN A 364 -18.74 -6.84 -16.87
C ASN A 364 -18.14 -6.57 -18.27
N VAL A 365 -16.98 -7.11 -18.60
CA VAL A 365 -16.37 -6.98 -19.95
C VAL A 365 -17.06 -7.91 -20.94
N VAL A 366 -17.40 -9.13 -20.52
CA VAL A 366 -18.20 -10.08 -21.32
C VAL A 366 -19.58 -9.48 -21.61
N HIS A 367 -20.20 -8.83 -20.62
CA HIS A 367 -21.50 -8.16 -20.78
C HIS A 367 -21.43 -6.88 -21.64
N ALA A 368 -20.43 -6.02 -21.40
CA ALA A 368 -20.20 -4.84 -22.24
C ALA A 368 -19.92 -5.24 -23.70
N PHE A 369 -19.23 -6.37 -23.89
CA PHE A 369 -19.00 -6.91 -25.21
C PHE A 369 -20.28 -7.41 -25.88
N TYR A 370 -21.09 -8.20 -25.18
CA TYR A 370 -22.39 -8.65 -25.68
C TYR A 370 -23.27 -7.48 -26.13
N LEU A 371 -23.29 -6.38 -25.37
CA LEU A 371 -24.03 -5.16 -25.70
C LEU A 371 -23.46 -4.42 -26.94
N CYS A 372 -22.13 -4.30 -27.04
CA CYS A 372 -21.45 -3.71 -28.21
C CYS A 372 -21.64 -4.56 -29.47
N TYR A 373 -21.56 -5.89 -29.34
CA TYR A 373 -21.78 -6.86 -30.40
C TYR A 373 -23.22 -6.77 -30.92
N LYS A 374 -24.22 -6.78 -30.03
CA LYS A 374 -25.63 -6.67 -30.38
C LYS A 374 -25.96 -5.39 -31.15
N LYS A 375 -25.54 -4.22 -30.64
CA LYS A 375 -25.83 -2.91 -31.28
C LYS A 375 -25.11 -2.70 -32.63
N LYS A 376 -23.89 -3.23 -32.79
CA LYS A 376 -23.06 -2.99 -33.97
C LYS A 376 -23.39 -3.95 -35.12
N TYR A 377 -23.70 -5.22 -34.80
CA TYR A 377 -24.12 -6.20 -35.81
C TYR A 377 -25.55 -5.98 -36.30
N GLU A 378 -26.49 -5.45 -35.50
CA GLU A 378 -27.80 -5.03 -36.02
C GLU A 378 -27.65 -4.02 -37.18
N GLY A 379 -26.80 -3.01 -37.02
CA GLY A 379 -26.55 -2.01 -38.07
C GLY A 379 -25.79 -2.53 -39.29
N ILE A 380 -24.86 -3.48 -39.10
CA ILE A 380 -24.06 -4.07 -40.18
C ILE A 380 -24.86 -5.11 -40.97
N PHE A 381 -25.62 -5.99 -40.30
CA PHE A 381 -26.55 -6.89 -40.98
C PHE A 381 -27.57 -6.11 -41.81
N LEU A 382 -28.10 -4.99 -41.30
CA LEU A 382 -28.98 -4.09 -42.06
C LEU A 382 -28.29 -3.49 -43.30
N LYS A 383 -27.01 -3.12 -43.21
CA LYS A 383 -26.25 -2.61 -44.37
C LYS A 383 -25.96 -3.71 -45.40
N ILE A 384 -25.58 -4.90 -44.94
CA ILE A 384 -25.32 -6.07 -45.80
C ILE A 384 -26.60 -6.53 -46.49
N PHE A 385 -27.73 -6.60 -45.78
CA PHE A 385 -29.04 -6.91 -46.35
C PHE A 385 -29.48 -5.86 -47.38
N LYS A 386 -29.26 -4.57 -47.12
CA LYS A 386 -29.54 -3.50 -48.10
C LYS A 386 -28.65 -3.59 -49.33
N SER A 387 -27.38 -3.98 -49.19
CA SER A 387 -26.49 -4.18 -50.35
C SER A 387 -26.80 -5.45 -51.14
N LEU A 388 -27.38 -6.47 -50.51
CA LEU A 388 -27.82 -7.70 -51.18
C LEU A 388 -29.19 -7.54 -51.88
N ASN A 389 -30.08 -6.69 -51.35
CA ASN A 389 -31.42 -6.43 -51.90
C ASN A 389 -31.45 -5.32 -52.98
N TYR A 390 -30.32 -4.73 -53.38
CA TYR A 390 -30.29 -3.68 -54.42
C TYR A 390 -30.07 -4.22 -55.86
N ASN A 391 -30.12 -5.54 -56.07
CA ASN A 391 -29.98 -6.17 -57.38
C ASN A 391 -31.15 -7.09 -57.78
N GLN A 392 -32.32 -6.92 -57.16
CA GLN A 392 -33.56 -7.56 -57.64
C GLN A 392 -34.55 -6.49 -58.08
N ASP A 393 -34.34 -5.96 -59.28
CA ASP A 393 -35.46 -5.51 -60.11
C ASP A 393 -36.27 -6.77 -60.45
N PHE A 394 -37.38 -6.95 -59.74
CA PHE A 394 -38.41 -7.92 -60.12
C PHE A 394 -39.05 -7.42 -61.42
N SER A 395 -38.65 -8.01 -62.55
CA SER A 395 -39.51 -8.16 -63.73
C SER A 395 -40.35 -9.41 -63.61
#